data_AF-A0A9P5QBI5-F1
#
_entry.id   AF-A0A9P5QBI5-F1
#
_cell.length_a   1.000
_cell.length_b   1.000
_cell.length_c   1.000
_cell.angle_alpha   90.00
_cell.angle_beta   90.00
_cell.angle_gamma   90.00
#
_symmetry.space_group_name_H-M   'P 1'
#
loop_
_entity.id
_entity.type
_entity.pdbx_description
1 polymer ?
#
loop_
_entity_poly.entity_id
_entity_poly.type
_entity_poly.pdbx_seq_one_letter_code
_entity_poly.pdbx_strand_id
1 'polypeptide(L)'
;NAVLRRKDALSATSQIETTNSIMHSCDVYTTKVTHAGRHSGTTEAYRLGLNLDHIRHLGRWVMGQMESFYAPKNPIIGAFYMTHFHERQQPYVIERDLVTPPLELQRLIFPWIEHTFDKDMPQKTPSWIDECDKAMTGVDPGKATVDDVFWGKFEDEDEESKKSEKRANALN
;
A
#
# COMPACT_ATOMS: atom_id res chain seq x y z
N ASN A 1 13.39 -21.90 15.72
CA ASN A 1 14.76 -21.33 15.73
C ASN A 1 15.06 -20.61 14.41
N ALA A 2 14.75 -19.32 14.33
CA ALA A 2 15.34 -18.36 13.39
C ALA A 2 15.07 -16.95 13.93
N VAL A 3 15.92 -16.50 14.87
CA VAL A 3 15.99 -15.09 15.23
C VAL A 3 16.68 -14.40 14.06
N LEU A 4 15.90 -13.70 13.22
CA LEU A 4 16.44 -12.78 12.22
C LEU A 4 17.26 -11.71 12.95
N ARG A 5 18.57 -11.95 13.06
CA ARG A 5 19.53 -10.96 13.55
C ARG A 5 19.50 -9.79 12.57
N ARG A 6 19.21 -8.59 13.06
CA ARG A 6 19.39 -7.27 12.40
C ARG A 6 20.81 -7.00 11.84
N LYS A 7 21.73 -7.98 11.83
CA LYS A 7 23.16 -7.75 11.67
C LYS A 7 23.64 -7.61 10.22
N ASP A 8 22.80 -7.86 9.23
CA ASP A 8 23.20 -7.89 7.82
C ASP A 8 22.48 -6.85 6.95
N ALA A 9 21.98 -5.76 7.54
CA ALA A 9 21.50 -4.64 6.74
C ALA A 9 22.68 -3.98 6.02
N LEU A 10 22.54 -3.71 4.72
CA LEU A 10 23.56 -2.99 3.95
C LEU A 10 23.90 -1.67 4.66
N SER A 11 25.19 -1.39 4.79
CA SER A 11 25.65 -0.10 5.31
C SER A 11 25.17 1.04 4.40
N ALA A 12 24.99 2.24 4.95
CA ALA A 12 24.61 3.41 4.15
C ALA A 12 25.58 3.66 2.98
N THR A 13 26.88 3.43 3.19
CA THR A 13 27.91 3.53 2.16
C THR A 13 27.68 2.50 1.05
N SER A 14 27.46 1.23 1.41
CA SER A 14 27.19 0.16 0.44
C SER A 14 25.90 0.40 -0.35
N GLN A 15 24.87 0.96 0.29
CA GLN A 15 23.63 1.36 -0.38
C GLN A 15 23.88 2.46 -1.43
N ILE A 16 24.68 3.49 -1.09
CA ILE A 16 25.02 4.58 -2.01
C ILE A 16 25.85 4.07 -3.18
N GLU A 17 26.87 3.24 -2.92
CA GLU A 17 27.71 2.63 -3.96
C GLU A 17 26.89 1.80 -4.94
N THR A 18 26.01 0.93 -4.41
CA THR A 18 25.09 0.12 -5.22
C THR A 18 24.16 0.99 -6.06
N THR A 19 23.59 2.04 -5.44
CA THR A 19 22.69 2.97 -6.13
C THR A 19 23.40 3.70 -7.26
N ASN A 20 24.63 4.19 -7.02
CA ASN A 20 25.44 4.85 -8.04
C ASN A 20 25.76 3.91 -9.20
N SER A 21 26.16 2.67 -8.91
CA SER A 21 26.45 1.66 -9.93
C SER A 21 25.24 1.43 -10.85
N ILE A 22 24.05 1.25 -10.26
CA ILE A 22 22.80 1.08 -11.01
C ILE A 22 22.47 2.33 -11.83
N MET A 23 22.51 3.52 -11.22
CA MET A 23 22.20 4.77 -11.92
C MET A 23 23.15 5.01 -13.11
N HIS A 24 24.45 4.79 -12.92
CA HIS A 24 25.43 4.88 -14.01
C HIS A 24 25.19 3.85 -15.11
N SER A 25 24.78 2.62 -14.76
CA SER A 25 24.43 1.60 -15.76
C SER A 25 23.20 1.97 -16.61
N CYS A 26 22.39 2.93 -16.15
CA CYS A 26 21.23 3.47 -16.83
C CYS A 26 21.46 4.88 -17.40
N ASP A 27 22.71 5.35 -17.49
CA ASP A 27 23.07 6.71 -17.94
C ASP A 27 22.39 7.85 -17.13
N VAL A 28 22.07 7.59 -15.86
CA VAL A 28 21.53 8.57 -14.92
C VAL A 28 22.64 9.12 -14.05
N TYR A 29 22.91 10.42 -14.16
CA TYR A 29 23.95 11.11 -13.39
C TYR A 29 23.33 12.04 -12.34
N THR A 30 23.71 11.88 -11.08
CA THR A 30 23.26 12.75 -9.99
C THR A 30 24.36 13.02 -8.97
N THR A 31 24.43 14.25 -8.48
CA THR A 31 25.34 14.64 -7.38
C THR A 31 24.70 14.46 -6.01
N LYS A 32 23.39 14.20 -5.93
CA LYS A 32 22.60 14.09 -4.69
C LYS A 32 21.78 12.80 -4.68
N VAL A 33 22.47 11.66 -4.73
CA VAL A 33 21.90 10.31 -4.80
C VAL A 33 20.86 10.05 -3.70
N THR A 34 21.16 10.47 -2.48
CA THR A 34 20.28 10.32 -1.30
C THR A 34 18.98 11.14 -1.40
N HIS A 35 18.96 12.17 -2.25
CA HIS A 35 17.79 13.00 -2.51
C HIS A 35 17.10 12.65 -3.83
N ALA A 36 17.72 11.85 -4.69
CA ALA A 36 17.20 11.54 -6.02
C ALA A 36 15.78 10.96 -5.94
N GLY A 37 15.55 9.98 -5.05
CA GLY A 37 14.23 9.38 -4.83
C GLY A 37 13.19 10.36 -4.23
N ARG A 38 13.62 11.29 -3.38
CA ARG A 38 12.70 12.31 -2.83
C ARG A 38 12.29 13.30 -3.90
N HIS A 39 13.25 13.77 -4.68
CA HIS A 39 13.00 14.69 -5.78
C HIS A 39 12.12 14.05 -6.84
N SER A 40 12.48 12.85 -7.34
CA SER A 40 11.68 12.15 -8.35
C SER A 40 10.26 11.86 -7.88
N GLY A 41 10.10 11.35 -6.64
CA GLY A 41 8.77 11.09 -6.09
C GLY A 41 7.92 12.35 -5.95
N THR A 42 8.54 13.48 -5.59
CA THR A 42 7.84 14.77 -5.48
C THR A 42 7.43 15.30 -6.85
N THR A 43 8.36 15.31 -7.81
CA THR A 43 8.08 15.73 -9.19
C THR A 43 6.99 14.89 -9.81
N GLU A 44 7.02 13.58 -9.59
CA GLU A 44 6.00 12.67 -10.08
C GLU A 44 4.64 12.94 -9.43
N ALA A 45 4.60 13.20 -8.13
CA ALA A 45 3.35 13.57 -7.46
C ALA A 45 2.76 14.88 -8.00
N TYR A 46 3.59 15.87 -8.33
CA TYR A 46 3.13 17.08 -9.03
C TYR A 46 2.59 16.75 -10.42
N ARG A 47 3.26 15.89 -11.18
CA ARG A 47 2.82 15.45 -12.52
C ARG A 47 1.46 14.74 -12.48
N LEU A 48 1.22 13.95 -11.44
CA LEU A 48 -0.02 13.23 -11.18
C LEU A 48 -1.14 14.12 -10.60
N GLY A 49 -0.87 15.41 -10.37
CA GLY A 49 -1.87 16.37 -9.90
C GLY A 49 -2.23 16.25 -8.42
N LEU A 50 -1.38 15.63 -7.58
CA LEU A 50 -1.64 15.59 -6.14
C LEU A 50 -1.59 16.99 -5.55
N ASN A 51 -2.50 17.26 -4.62
CA ASN A 51 -2.41 18.45 -3.77
C ASN A 51 -1.13 18.40 -2.93
N LEU A 52 -0.52 19.57 -2.71
CA LEU A 52 0.68 19.78 -1.91
C LEU A 52 0.59 19.15 -0.52
N ASP A 53 -0.59 19.13 0.10
CA ASP A 53 -0.75 18.51 1.42
C ASP A 53 -0.59 16.98 1.37
N HIS A 54 -1.03 16.32 0.30
CA HIS A 54 -0.77 14.91 0.08
C HIS A 54 0.72 14.65 -0.20
N ILE A 55 1.38 15.54 -0.96
CA ILE A 55 2.82 15.46 -1.24
C ILE A 55 3.64 15.59 0.05
N ARG A 56 3.28 16.56 0.90
CA ARG A 56 3.92 16.76 2.21
C ARG A 56 3.72 15.56 3.13
N HIS A 57 2.52 14.99 3.14
CA HIS A 57 2.22 13.82 3.96
C HIS A 57 3.01 12.58 3.47
N LEU A 58 3.07 12.34 2.15
CA LEU A 58 3.88 11.28 1.54
C LEU A 58 5.37 11.42 1.87
N GLY A 59 5.90 12.64 1.75
CA GLY A 59 7.30 12.96 2.04
C GLY A 59 7.64 13.00 3.54
N ARG A 60 6.65 12.86 4.43
CA ARG A 60 6.78 13.08 5.87
C ARG A 60 7.38 14.44 6.21
N TRP A 61 6.97 15.48 5.49
CA TRP A 61 7.40 16.86 5.71
C TRP A 61 6.47 17.66 6.62
N VAL A 62 5.45 17.00 7.17
CA VAL A 62 4.55 17.61 8.15
C VAL A 62 5.18 17.49 9.54
N MET A 63 5.40 18.64 10.19
CA MET A 63 6.22 18.76 11.40
C MET A 63 5.42 19.16 12.65
N GLY A 64 4.08 19.12 12.58
CA GLY A 64 3.21 19.45 13.71
C GLY A 64 2.91 18.27 14.63
N GLN A 65 2.71 18.58 15.92
CA GLN A 65 2.27 17.57 16.89
C GLN A 65 0.88 17.04 16.54
N MET A 66 0.00 17.91 16.03
CA MET A 66 -1.35 17.51 15.66
C MET A 66 -1.33 16.44 14.56
N GLU A 67 -0.52 16.61 13.51
CA GLU A 67 -0.42 15.62 12.44
C GLU A 67 0.30 14.35 12.88
N SER A 68 1.23 14.47 13.83
CA SER A 68 1.92 13.31 14.41
C SER A 68 0.99 12.42 15.24
N PHE A 69 0.00 13.00 15.93
CA PHE A 69 -0.90 12.27 16.83
C PHE A 69 -2.28 11.96 16.22
N TYR A 70 -2.81 12.86 15.38
CA TYR A 70 -4.20 12.83 14.93
C TYR A 70 -4.37 12.69 13.41
N ALA A 71 -3.36 12.98 12.59
CA ALA A 71 -3.51 12.73 11.16
C ALA A 71 -3.52 11.22 10.87
N PRO A 72 -4.30 10.77 9.87
CA PRO A 72 -4.25 9.39 9.42
C PRO A 72 -2.80 9.03 9.06
N LYS A 73 -2.26 7.97 9.68
CA LYS A 73 -0.83 7.60 9.52
C LYS A 73 -0.46 7.17 8.11
N ASN A 74 -1.45 6.89 7.27
CA ASN A 74 -1.24 6.38 5.93
C ASN A 74 -1.87 7.34 4.89
N PRO A 75 -1.07 8.00 4.04
CA PRO A 75 -1.57 8.82 2.94
C PRO A 75 -2.07 7.92 1.81
N ILE A 76 -3.16 7.18 2.05
CA ILE A 76 -3.71 6.16 1.16
C ILE A 76 -3.93 6.72 -0.24
N ILE A 77 -4.52 7.92 -0.33
CA ILE A 77 -4.77 8.63 -1.60
C ILE A 77 -3.46 8.88 -2.34
N GLY A 78 -2.46 9.40 -1.64
CA GLY A 78 -1.15 9.66 -2.22
C GLY A 78 -0.47 8.37 -2.69
N ALA A 79 -0.58 7.30 -1.90
CA ALA A 79 -0.01 6.01 -2.23
C ALA A 79 -0.63 5.43 -3.51
N PHE A 80 -1.97 5.46 -3.65
CA PHE A 80 -2.67 5.01 -4.86
C PHE A 80 -2.28 5.81 -6.10
N TYR A 81 -2.18 7.13 -5.99
CA TYR A 81 -1.74 7.93 -7.14
C TYR A 81 -0.30 7.60 -7.54
N MET A 82 0.61 7.47 -6.57
CA MET A 82 2.03 7.16 -6.83
C MET A 82 2.21 5.76 -7.44
N THR A 83 1.31 4.82 -7.17
CA THR A 83 1.25 3.49 -7.81
C THR A 83 0.46 3.49 -9.12
N HIS A 84 0.07 4.67 -9.62
CA HIS A 84 -0.69 4.88 -10.85
C HIS A 84 -2.12 4.31 -10.82
N PHE A 85 -2.69 4.09 -9.64
CA PHE A 85 -4.12 3.81 -9.45
C PHE A 85 -4.87 5.11 -9.13
N HIS A 86 -5.00 5.98 -10.14
CA HIS A 86 -5.57 7.33 -9.99
C HIS A 86 -7.10 7.32 -9.83
N GLU A 87 -7.76 6.24 -10.23
CA GLU A 87 -9.21 6.09 -10.15
C GLU A 87 -9.60 5.38 -8.85
N ARG A 88 -9.89 6.15 -7.79
CA ARG A 88 -10.21 5.64 -6.44
C ARG A 88 -11.32 4.58 -6.38
N GLN A 89 -12.14 4.48 -7.42
CA GLN A 89 -13.35 3.66 -7.43
C GLN A 89 -13.39 2.65 -8.56
N GLN A 90 -12.32 2.51 -9.34
CA GLN A 90 -12.26 1.45 -10.33
C GLN A 90 -11.59 0.21 -9.73
N PRO A 91 -12.24 -0.96 -9.82
CA PRO A 91 -11.56 -2.20 -9.54
C PRO A 91 -10.39 -2.32 -10.49
N TYR A 92 -9.16 -2.30 -9.96
CA TYR A 92 -7.99 -2.60 -10.77
C TYR A 92 -7.88 -4.12 -10.88
N VAL A 93 -7.74 -4.60 -12.11
CA VAL A 93 -7.48 -6.01 -12.36
C VAL A 93 -5.98 -6.16 -12.50
N ILE A 94 -5.36 -6.90 -11.59
CA ILE A 94 -3.99 -7.36 -11.82
C ILE A 94 -4.08 -8.60 -12.71
N GLU A 95 -3.51 -8.56 -13.91
CA GLU A 95 -3.58 -9.69 -14.86
C GLU A 95 -3.12 -11.03 -14.26
N ARG A 96 -2.18 -10.99 -13.31
CA ARG A 96 -1.71 -12.19 -12.60
C ARG A 96 -2.80 -12.88 -11.78
N ASP A 97 -3.85 -12.15 -11.40
CA ASP A 97 -4.96 -12.68 -10.60
C ASP A 97 -5.98 -13.43 -11.48
N LEU A 98 -5.83 -13.39 -12.82
CA LEU A 98 -6.66 -14.15 -13.77
C LEU A 98 -6.30 -15.65 -13.80
N VAL A 99 -5.13 -16.02 -13.27
CA VAL A 99 -4.65 -17.40 -13.26
C VAL A 99 -4.42 -17.82 -11.82
N THR A 100 -5.25 -18.71 -11.31
CA THR A 100 -5.01 -19.36 -10.02
C THR A 100 -3.96 -20.47 -10.21
N PRO A 101 -2.75 -20.35 -9.65
CA PRO A 101 -1.75 -21.40 -9.78
C PRO A 101 -2.22 -22.68 -9.07
N PRO A 102 -1.90 -23.88 -9.57
CA PRO A 102 -2.19 -25.13 -8.88
C PRO A 102 -1.64 -25.15 -7.45
N LEU A 103 -2.42 -25.69 -6.51
CA LEU A 103 -2.06 -25.76 -5.09
C LEU A 103 -0.71 -26.44 -4.86
N GLU A 104 -0.41 -27.46 -5.66
CA GLU A 104 0.86 -28.18 -5.63
C GLU A 104 2.06 -27.26 -5.88
N LEU A 105 1.95 -26.32 -6.84
CA LEU A 105 3.01 -25.36 -7.13
C LEU A 105 3.13 -24.28 -6.05
N GLN A 106 2.00 -23.84 -5.49
CA GLN A 106 1.98 -22.83 -4.44
C GLN A 106 2.73 -23.32 -3.19
N ARG A 107 2.54 -24.60 -2.81
CA ARG A 107 3.23 -25.24 -1.68
C ARG A 107 4.75 -25.35 -1.84
N LEU A 108 5.27 -25.22 -3.06
CA LEU A 108 6.72 -25.31 -3.32
C LEU A 108 7.47 -24.00 -3.09
N ILE A 109 6.80 -22.84 -3.02
CA ILE A 109 7.46 -21.53 -2.94
C ILE A 109 8.06 -21.30 -1.53
N PHE A 110 7.30 -21.66 -0.49
CA PHE A 110 7.69 -21.45 0.91
C PHE A 110 7.44 -22.69 1.79
N PRO A 111 8.03 -23.86 1.46
CA PRO A 111 7.70 -25.13 2.11
C PRO A 111 7.99 -25.14 3.61
N TRP A 112 8.92 -24.32 4.10
CA TRP A 112 9.22 -24.23 5.53
C TRP A 112 8.09 -23.61 6.36
N ILE A 113 7.21 -22.83 5.74
CA ILE A 113 6.04 -22.26 6.41
C ILE A 113 5.13 -23.40 6.88
N GLU A 114 4.82 -24.34 5.97
CA GLU A 114 4.06 -25.57 6.26
C GLU A 114 4.71 -26.39 7.38
N HIS A 115 6.04 -26.57 7.32
CA HIS A 115 6.80 -27.32 8.33
C HIS A 115 6.89 -26.62 9.70
N THR A 116 6.82 -25.29 9.73
CA THR A 116 6.84 -24.52 11.00
C THR A 116 5.49 -24.67 11.71
N PHE A 117 4.40 -24.71 10.96
CA PHE A 117 3.06 -24.96 11.50
C PHE A 117 2.89 -26.38 12.06
N ASP A 118 3.63 -27.37 11.57
CA ASP A 118 3.62 -28.73 12.13
C ASP A 118 4.19 -28.84 13.55
N LYS A 119 5.09 -27.93 13.95
CA LYS A 119 5.88 -28.06 15.18
C LYS A 119 5.43 -27.13 16.31
N ASP A 120 4.99 -25.92 15.98
CA ASP A 120 4.85 -24.84 16.96
C ASP A 120 3.40 -24.34 17.15
N MET A 121 2.41 -24.88 16.42
CA MET A 121 0.98 -24.57 16.60
C MET A 121 0.15 -25.80 17.03
N PRO A 122 -0.22 -25.93 18.32
CA PRO A 122 -1.17 -26.96 18.77
C PRO A 122 -2.60 -26.77 18.21
N GLN A 123 -2.83 -25.72 17.42
CA GLN A 123 -4.11 -25.36 16.81
C GLN A 123 -4.15 -25.63 15.30
N LYS A 124 -3.24 -26.48 14.79
CA LYS A 124 -3.35 -27.06 13.45
C LYS A 124 -4.52 -28.06 13.43
N THR A 125 -5.74 -27.57 13.61
CA THR A 125 -6.92 -28.36 13.31
C THR A 125 -6.88 -28.62 11.79
N PRO A 126 -7.29 -29.81 11.33
CA PRO A 126 -7.47 -30.07 9.91
C PRO A 126 -8.29 -28.99 9.18
N SER A 127 -9.15 -28.26 9.92
CA SER A 127 -9.91 -27.12 9.42
C SER A 127 -9.06 -25.92 8.98
N TRP A 128 -7.92 -25.63 9.63
CA TRP A 128 -7.07 -24.49 9.27
C TRP A 128 -6.28 -24.77 7.97
N ILE A 129 -5.79 -26.00 7.80
CA ILE A 129 -5.12 -26.41 6.55
C ILE A 129 -6.12 -26.35 5.39
N ASP A 130 -7.33 -26.84 5.61
CA ASP A 130 -8.42 -26.77 4.63
C ASP A 130 -8.82 -25.32 4.31
N GLU A 131 -8.84 -24.42 5.29
CA GLU A 131 -9.05 -22.98 5.08
C GLU A 131 -7.93 -22.33 4.27
N CYS A 132 -6.66 -22.65 4.58
CA CYS A 132 -5.51 -22.22 3.79
C CYS A 132 -5.56 -22.74 2.34
N ASP A 133 -5.87 -24.02 2.15
CA ASP A 133 -6.01 -24.62 0.81
C ASP A 133 -7.16 -23.98 0.02
N LYS A 134 -8.29 -23.67 0.67
CA LYS A 134 -9.42 -22.94 0.06
C LYS A 134 -9.02 -21.53 -0.35
N ALA A 135 -8.31 -20.80 0.51
CA ALA A 135 -7.80 -19.47 0.19
C ALA A 135 -6.81 -19.52 -0.99
N MET A 136 -5.91 -20.50 -1.03
CA MET A 136 -4.93 -20.67 -2.11
C MET A 136 -5.55 -21.13 -3.43
N THR A 137 -6.67 -21.86 -3.39
CA THR A 137 -7.43 -22.22 -4.60
C THR A 137 -8.35 -21.10 -5.11
N GLY A 138 -8.30 -19.90 -4.51
CA GLY A 138 -9.10 -18.74 -4.93
C GLY A 138 -10.59 -18.86 -4.58
N VAL A 139 -10.94 -19.81 -3.72
CA VAL A 139 -12.28 -19.93 -3.13
C VAL A 139 -12.26 -19.09 -1.87
N ASP A 140 -12.47 -17.78 -2.02
CA ASP A 140 -12.66 -16.89 -0.87
C ASP A 140 -14.03 -17.20 -0.21
N PRO A 141 -14.06 -17.74 1.03
CA PRO A 141 -15.31 -18.04 1.74
C PRO A 141 -16.07 -16.77 2.16
N GLY A 142 -15.45 -15.60 1.99
CA GLY A 142 -16.03 -14.29 2.25
C GLY A 142 -16.05 -13.39 1.03
N LYS A 143 -16.16 -13.92 -0.21
CA LYS A 143 -16.28 -13.10 -1.43
C LYS A 143 -17.29 -11.98 -1.22
N ALA A 144 -16.75 -10.80 -0.93
CA ALA A 144 -17.45 -9.54 -1.00
C ALA A 144 -17.99 -9.44 -2.43
N THR A 145 -19.30 -9.51 -2.54
CA THR A 145 -19.99 -9.15 -3.76
C THR A 145 -19.71 -7.67 -4.05
N VAL A 146 -19.92 -7.23 -5.29
CA VAL A 146 -19.73 -5.82 -5.69
C VAL A 146 -20.51 -4.87 -4.76
N ASP A 147 -21.57 -5.38 -4.13
CA ASP A 147 -22.43 -4.70 -3.15
C ASP A 147 -21.78 -4.51 -1.76
N ASP A 148 -20.81 -5.34 -1.37
CA ASP A 148 -20.14 -5.28 -0.06
C ASP A 148 -19.05 -4.19 -0.01
N VAL A 149 -18.51 -3.81 -1.16
CA VAL A 149 -17.53 -2.72 -1.31
C VAL A 149 -18.21 -1.34 -1.30
N PHE A 150 -19.53 -1.28 -1.49
CA PHE A 150 -20.27 -0.04 -1.72
C PHE A 150 -20.83 0.65 -0.46
N TRP A 151 -20.62 0.11 0.75
CA TRP A 151 -21.17 0.67 1.99
C TRP A 151 -20.21 1.54 2.80
N GLY A 152 -19.62 2.51 2.12
CA GLY A 152 -19.15 3.74 2.73
C GLY A 152 -19.63 4.91 1.88
N LYS A 153 -20.92 5.25 1.99
CA LYS A 153 -21.37 6.60 1.60
C LYS A 153 -20.59 7.58 2.47
N PHE A 154 -19.43 8.04 1.99
CA PHE A 154 -18.97 9.36 2.34
C PHE A 154 -20.05 10.28 1.76
N GLU A 155 -20.93 10.75 2.64
CA GLU A 155 -21.85 11.82 2.29
C GLU A 155 -20.99 12.94 1.69
N ASP A 156 -21.29 13.29 0.43
CA ASP A 156 -20.64 14.40 -0.24
C ASP A 156 -20.80 15.64 0.66
N GLU A 157 -19.68 16.21 1.12
CA GLU A 157 -19.63 17.44 1.92
C GLU A 157 -20.30 18.64 1.19
N ASP A 158 -20.69 18.46 -0.08
CA ASP A 158 -21.43 19.42 -0.90
C ASP A 158 -22.92 19.56 -0.53
N GLU A 159 -23.55 18.59 0.14
CA GLU A 159 -24.95 18.71 0.58
C GLU A 159 -25.08 19.63 1.81
N GLU A 160 -24.10 19.62 2.71
CA GLU A 160 -24.11 20.44 3.93
C GLU A 160 -23.81 21.91 3.62
N SER A 161 -22.93 22.15 2.63
CA SER A 161 -22.69 23.48 2.03
C SER A 161 -23.99 24.09 1.48
N LYS A 162 -24.75 23.33 0.67
CA LYS A 162 -26.04 23.78 0.10
C LYS A 162 -27.15 23.95 1.14
N LYS A 163 -27.12 23.19 2.23
CA LYS A 163 -28.05 23.34 3.38
C LYS A 163 -27.76 24.59 4.20
N SER A 164 -26.48 24.93 4.37
CA SER A 164 -26.04 26.13 5.10
C SER A 164 -26.39 27.43 4.33
N GLU A 165 -26.26 27.41 3.00
CA GLU A 165 -26.56 28.55 2.14
C GLU A 165 -28.08 28.80 2.01
N LYS A 166 -28.90 27.74 1.99
CA LYS A 166 -30.37 27.85 2.08
C LYS A 166 -30.85 28.37 3.44
N ARG A 167 -30.15 28.05 4.54
CA ARG A 167 -30.47 28.57 5.88
C ARG A 167 -30.11 30.05 6.03
N ALA A 168 -29.01 30.50 5.41
CA ALA A 168 -28.62 31.91 5.42
C ALA A 168 -29.58 32.80 4.60
N ASN A 169 -30.09 32.30 3.47
CA ASN A 169 -31.05 33.05 2.63
C ASN A 169 -32.50 33.05 3.14
N ALA A 170 -32.83 32.28 4.18
CA ALA A 170 -34.16 32.26 4.80
C ALA A 170 -34.28 33.22 6.01
N LEU A 171 -33.19 33.92 6.36
CA LEU A 171 -33.10 34.86 7.48
C LEU A 171 -32.91 36.33 7.05
N ASN A 172 -33.06 36.61 5.75
CA ASN A 172 -33.18 37.97 5.20
C ASN A 172 -34.61 38.26 4.76
#